data_AF-A0A258ZJP9-F1
#
_entry.id   AF-A0A258ZJP9-F1
#
_cell.length_a   1.000
_cell.length_b   1.000
_cell.length_c   1.000
_cell.angle_alpha   90.00
_cell.angle_beta   90.00
_cell.angle_gamma   90.00
#
_symmetry.space_group_name_H-M   'P 1'
#
loop_
_entity.id
_entity.type
_entity.pdbx_description
1 polymer ?
#
loop_
_entity_poly.entity_id
_entity_poly.type
_entity_poly.pdbx_seq_one_letter_code
_entity_poly.pdbx_strand_id
1 'polypeptide(L)'
;MSNHPNRSKTPSEARNPTPKEVRQAREEVQARLELGITEAQELCAKQVHTTCRTWQQWETDADIPVSHRRMHPAFWELFNIKKDKVKK
;
A
#
# COMPACT_ATOMS: atom_id res chain seq x y z
N MET A 1 -10.93 -29.89 5.69
CA MET A 1 -11.04 -28.69 4.85
C MET A 1 -10.40 -27.53 5.60
N SER A 2 -9.14 -27.22 5.29
CA SER A 2 -8.39 -26.18 6.00
C SER A 2 -8.88 -24.80 5.58
N ASN A 3 -9.55 -24.11 6.51
CA ASN A 3 -10.09 -22.78 6.30
C ASN A 3 -8.91 -21.79 6.30
N HIS A 4 -8.42 -21.40 5.12
CA HIS A 4 -7.28 -20.49 5.02
C HIS A 4 -7.71 -19.12 5.58
N PRO A 5 -6.99 -18.56 6.57
CA PRO A 5 -7.38 -17.31 7.24
C PRO A 5 -7.54 -16.12 6.28
N ASN A 6 -6.93 -16.22 5.09
CA ASN A 6 -6.95 -15.20 4.03
C ASN A 6 -8.20 -15.27 3.11
N ARG A 7 -9.19 -16.13 3.40
CA ARG A 7 -10.43 -16.29 2.57
C ARG A 7 -11.72 -15.85 3.28
N SER A 8 -11.66 -15.45 4.55
CA SER A 8 -12.84 -15.03 5.29
C SER A 8 -13.23 -13.58 5.00
N LYS A 9 -14.55 -13.28 4.99
CA LYS A 9 -15.09 -11.91 4.92
C LYS A 9 -14.85 -11.10 6.21
N THR A 10 -14.29 -11.74 7.23
CA THR A 10 -13.95 -11.12 8.50
C THR A 10 -12.68 -10.27 8.32
N PRO A 11 -12.66 -8.99 8.71
CA PRO A 11 -11.46 -8.18 8.65
C PRO A 11 -10.42 -8.77 9.61
N SER A 12 -9.50 -9.55 9.05
CA SER A 12 -8.30 -10.02 9.73
C SER A 12 -7.17 -9.04 9.41
N GLU A 13 -6.28 -8.79 10.38
CA GLU A 13 -5.06 -8.03 10.18
C GLU A 13 -4.19 -8.62 9.05
N ALA A 14 -4.33 -9.93 8.80
CA ALA A 14 -3.64 -10.65 7.73
C ALA A 14 -4.28 -10.49 6.34
N ARG A 15 -5.26 -9.59 6.15
CA ARG A 15 -5.84 -9.34 4.81
C ARG A 15 -4.94 -8.45 3.97
N ASN A 16 -4.99 -8.64 2.65
CA ASN A 16 -4.37 -7.69 1.72
C ASN A 16 -5.12 -6.33 1.81
N PRO A 17 -4.41 -5.18 1.85
CA PRO A 17 -5.08 -3.89 1.74
C PRO A 17 -5.68 -3.73 0.34
N THR A 18 -6.75 -2.95 0.27
CA THR A 18 -7.38 -2.56 -1.00
C THR A 18 -6.58 -1.45 -1.69
N PRO A 19 -6.67 -1.30 -3.02
CA PRO A 19 -6.00 -0.20 -3.73
C PRO A 19 -6.37 1.18 -3.18
N LYS A 20 -7.64 1.35 -2.76
CA LYS A 20 -8.12 2.57 -2.09
C LYS A 20 -7.39 2.85 -0.78
N GLU A 21 -7.20 1.84 0.06
CA GLU A 21 -6.46 1.98 1.32
C GLU A 21 -4.99 2.36 1.08
N VAL A 22 -4.35 1.73 0.10
CA VAL A 22 -2.96 2.06 -0.28
C VAL A 22 -2.86 3.52 -0.76
N ARG A 23 -3.81 3.97 -1.59
CA ARG A 23 -3.87 5.33 -2.10
C ARG A 23 -4.09 6.36 -0.99
N GLN A 24 -5.04 6.11 -0.09
CA GLN A 24 -5.31 6.99 1.06
C GLN A 24 -4.07 7.12 1.98
N ALA A 25 -3.39 6.00 2.25
CA ALA A 25 -2.15 5.99 3.02
C ALA A 25 -1.05 6.85 2.37
N ARG A 26 -0.91 6.80 1.04
CA ARG A 26 0.02 7.68 0.32
C ARG A 26 -0.40 9.15 0.44
N GLU A 27 -1.70 9.46 0.31
CA GLU A 27 -2.23 10.82 0.43
C GLU A 27 -1.97 11.42 1.80
N GLU A 28 -2.06 10.63 2.88
CA GLU A 28 -1.67 11.04 4.23
C GLU A 28 -0.19 11.45 4.30
N VAL A 29 0.70 10.63 3.72
CA VAL A 29 2.14 10.94 3.65
C VAL A 29 2.39 12.19 2.79
N GLN A 30 1.70 12.28 1.66
CA GLN A 30 1.78 13.43 0.75
C GLN A 30 1.39 14.73 1.45
N ALA A 31 0.24 14.74 2.15
CA ALA A 31 -0.27 15.91 2.85
C ALA A 31 0.63 16.29 4.03
N ARG A 32 1.09 15.32 4.83
CA ARG A 32 1.93 15.58 6.00
C ARG A 32 3.29 16.17 5.65
N LEU A 33 3.89 15.73 4.55
CA LEU A 33 5.23 16.16 4.13
C LEU A 33 5.19 17.24 3.03
N GLU A 34 3.99 17.63 2.58
CA GLU A 34 3.75 18.60 1.50
C GLU A 34 4.51 18.22 0.20
N LEU A 35 4.38 16.95 -0.21
CA LEU A 35 5.10 16.40 -1.36
C LEU A 35 4.23 16.41 -2.63
N GLY A 36 4.90 16.35 -3.78
CA GLY A 36 4.25 16.00 -5.04
C GLY A 36 3.79 14.53 -5.06
N ILE A 37 2.83 14.20 -5.94
CA ILE A 37 2.31 12.82 -6.05
C ILE A 37 3.43 11.79 -6.35
N THR A 38 4.31 12.10 -7.29
CA THR A 38 5.41 11.21 -7.70
C THR A 38 6.42 11.01 -6.57
N GLU A 39 6.78 12.08 -5.86
CA GLU A 39 7.70 12.04 -4.72
C GLU A 39 7.11 11.22 -3.57
N ALA A 40 5.81 11.39 -3.29
CA ALA A 40 5.12 10.62 -2.27
C ALA A 40 5.07 9.12 -2.62
N GLN A 41 4.77 8.77 -3.88
CA GLN A 41 4.80 7.37 -4.35
C GLN A 41 6.19 6.75 -4.20
N GLU A 42 7.23 7.47 -4.59
CA GLU A 42 8.62 7.00 -4.49
C GLU A 42 9.05 6.81 -3.03
N LEU A 43 8.69 7.76 -2.16
CA LEU A 43 8.97 7.67 -0.73
C LEU A 43 8.28 6.47 -0.09
N CYS A 44 6.99 6.26 -0.37
CA CYS A 44 6.23 5.13 0.14
C CYS A 44 6.81 3.80 -0.35
N ALA A 45 7.20 3.71 -1.62
CA ALA A 45 7.87 2.54 -2.18
C ALA A 45 9.20 2.24 -1.49
N LYS A 46 10.02 3.27 -1.22
CA LYS A 46 11.29 3.14 -0.48
C LYS A 46 11.08 2.61 0.93
N GLN A 47 10.02 3.01 1.63
CA GLN A 47 9.74 2.52 3.00
C GLN A 47 9.57 1.01 3.07
N VAL A 48 8.97 0.42 2.03
CA VAL A 48 8.75 -1.04 1.94
C VAL A 48 9.71 -1.74 0.99
N HIS A 49 10.85 -1.09 0.67
CA HIS A 49 11.92 -1.64 -0.15
C HIS A 49 11.45 -2.18 -1.52
N THR A 50 10.60 -1.41 -2.19
CA THR A 50 10.11 -1.73 -3.53
C THR A 50 10.28 -0.55 -4.50
N THR A 51 9.91 -0.76 -5.77
CA THR A 51 9.98 0.28 -6.81
C THR A 51 8.72 1.13 -6.84
N CYS A 52 8.84 2.41 -7.25
CA CYS A 52 7.70 3.31 -7.43
C CYS A 52 6.62 2.71 -8.36
N ARG A 53 7.06 2.01 -9.43
CA ARG A 53 6.13 1.29 -10.31
C ARG A 53 5.31 0.23 -9.59
N THR A 54 5.93 -0.54 -8.69
CA THR A 54 5.22 -1.55 -7.89
C THR A 54 4.18 -0.89 -6.99
N TRP A 55 4.52 0.24 -6.37
CA TRP A 55 3.59 1.01 -5.55
C TRP A 55 2.38 1.48 -6.37
N GLN A 56 2.60 2.07 -7.54
CA GLN A 56 1.53 2.49 -8.45
C GLN A 56 0.61 1.32 -8.84
N GLN A 57 1.16 0.13 -9.08
CA GLN A 57 0.36 -1.06 -9.40
C GLN A 57 -0.51 -1.53 -8.23
N TRP A 58 -0.11 -1.23 -6.98
CA TRP A 58 -0.93 -1.47 -5.80
C TRP A 58 -2.05 -0.44 -5.62
N GLU A 59 -1.87 0.78 -6.15
CA GLU A 59 -2.88 1.84 -6.16
C GLU A 59 -3.91 1.67 -7.29
N THR A 60 -3.59 0.87 -8.31
CA THR A 60 -4.49 0.59 -9.45
C THR A 60 -5.61 -0.37 -9.04
N ASP A 61 -6.84 0.03 -9.31
CA ASP A 61 -8.02 -0.80 -9.09
C ASP A 61 -8.03 -2.03 -10.02
N ALA A 62 -8.55 -3.15 -9.52
CA ALA A 62 -8.52 -4.44 -10.24
C ALA A 62 -9.34 -4.43 -11.55
N ASP A 63 -10.28 -3.50 -11.68
CA ASP A 63 -11.16 -3.35 -12.84
C ASP A 63 -10.48 -2.64 -14.02
N ILE A 64 -9.26 -2.11 -13.83
CA ILE A 64 -8.49 -1.45 -14.88
C ILE A 64 -7.65 -2.52 -15.62
N PRO A 65 -7.66 -2.57 -16.97
CA PRO A 65 -6.94 -3.58 -17.77
C PRO A 65 -5.41 -3.46 -17.73
N VAL A 66 -4.87 -2.53 -16.94
CA VAL A 66 -3.43 -2.37 -16.68
C VAL A 66 -3.01 -3.38 -15.61
N SER A 67 -1.77 -3.87 -15.66
CA SER A 67 -1.20 -4.79 -14.67
C SER A 67 -1.43 -4.30 -13.23
N HIS A 68 -2.47 -4.80 -12.59
CA HIS A 68 -2.82 -4.54 -11.20
C HIS A 68 -2.15 -5.58 -10.32
N ARG A 69 -1.61 -5.15 -9.18
CA ARG A 69 -0.96 -6.04 -8.22
C ARG A 69 -1.62 -5.88 -6.87
N ARG A 70 -1.78 -6.97 -6.11
CA ARG A 70 -2.17 -6.90 -4.70
C ARG A 70 -0.95 -6.67 -3.83
N MET A 71 -1.05 -5.77 -2.86
CA MET A 71 -0.02 -5.60 -1.85
C MET A 71 -0.14 -6.74 -0.83
N HIS A 72 1.00 -7.36 -0.48
CA HIS A 72 1.05 -8.39 0.55
C HIS A 72 0.88 -7.77 1.94
N PRO A 73 0.20 -8.43 2.91
CA PRO A 73 -0.05 -7.85 4.23
C PRO A 73 1.25 -7.46 4.96
N ALA A 74 2.31 -8.26 4.81
CA ALA A 74 3.62 -7.92 5.38
C ALA A 74 4.19 -6.57 4.89
N PHE A 75 3.99 -6.21 3.62
CA PHE A 75 4.40 -4.88 3.13
C PHE A 75 3.51 -3.78 3.70
N TRP A 76 2.21 -4.05 3.83
CA TRP A 76 1.26 -3.11 4.41
C TRP A 76 1.55 -2.81 5.89
N GLU A 77 1.81 -3.85 6.68
CA GLU A 77 2.22 -3.71 8.08
C GLU A 77 3.54 -2.94 8.20
N LEU A 78 4.54 -3.31 7.39
CA LEU A 78 5.82 -2.60 7.36
C LEU A 78 5.66 -1.12 7.01
N PHE A 79 4.81 -0.83 6.02
CA PHE A 79 4.49 0.55 5.64
C PHE A 79 3.87 1.32 6.81
N ASN A 80 2.85 0.76 7.47
CA ASN A 80 2.19 1.43 8.59
C ASN A 80 3.12 1.68 9.78
N ILE A 81 4.07 0.78 10.06
CA ILE A 81 5.08 0.98 11.11
C ILE A 81 6.07 2.10 10.74
N LYS A 82 6.43 2.20 9.46
CA LYS A 82 7.48 3.11 8.99
C LYS A 82 6.95 4.47 8.57
N LYS A 83 5.70 4.59 8.10
CA LYS A 83 5.17 5.81 7.52
C LYS A 83 5.32 6.98 8.48
N ASP A 84 5.09 6.81 9.77
CA ASP A 84 5.18 7.88 10.77
C ASP A 84 6.61 8.25 11.20
N LYS A 85 7.60 7.42 10.83
CA LYS A 85 9.01 7.67 11.13
C LYS A 85 9.70 8.53 10.06
N VAL A 86 9.01 8.81 8.95
CA VAL A 86 9.57 9.58 7.83
C VAL A 86 9.47 11.07 8.10
N LYS A 87 10.60 11.76 7.98
CA LYS A 87 10.71 13.22 8.07
C LYS A 87 11.05 13.80 6.68
N LYS A 88 10.63 15.04 6.44
CA LYS A 88 10.95 15.81 5.24
C LYS A 88 12.46 16.07 5.16
#